data_AF-A0A9D8FZ56-F1
#
_entry.id   AF-A0A9D8FZ56-F1
#
_cell.length_a   1.000
_cell.length_b   1.000
_cell.length_c   1.000
_cell.angle_alpha   90.00
_cell.angle_beta   90.00
_cell.angle_gamma   90.00
#
_symmetry.space_group_name_H-M   'P 1'
#
loop_
_entity.id
_entity.type
_entity.pdbx_description
1 polymer ?
#
loop_
_entity_poly.entity_id
_entity_poly.type
_entity_poly.pdbx_seq_one_letter_code
_entity_poly.pdbx_strand_id
1 'polypeptide(L)'
;MLRAREGVRHEIEEVALGDRKSSGHAVNERETGMSESCEDLRKLAAPCGLYCGACSIRAGAERGDTQFLELAAAGIAQYLGHPVKAEDLNCEGCLADVLAIQCRECTIRDCAVSKGFTRCAECGDFPCPTITAFNNDGMAHHGEVLENIRR
;
A
#
# COMPACT_ATOMS: atom_id res chain seq x y z
N MET A 1 52.45 -33.77 -13.23
CA MET A 1 52.47 -33.20 -14.59
C MET A 1 51.07 -32.77 -14.95
N LEU A 2 50.92 -31.51 -15.38
CA LEU A 2 49.67 -30.84 -15.75
C LEU A 2 48.97 -31.46 -16.97
N ARG A 3 47.62 -31.31 -17.01
CA ARG A 3 46.70 -30.89 -18.10
C ARG A 3 45.33 -31.55 -17.84
N ALA A 4 44.22 -30.90 -17.47
CA ALA A 4 43.43 -29.77 -17.98
C ALA A 4 42.50 -30.08 -19.19
N ARG A 5 41.18 -30.10 -18.87
CA ARG A 5 39.95 -29.69 -19.65
C ARG A 5 39.48 -30.62 -20.79
N GLU A 6 38.21 -30.73 -21.20
CA GLU A 6 37.01 -29.85 -21.32
C GLU A 6 35.73 -30.73 -21.24
N GLY A 7 34.50 -30.36 -20.83
CA GLY A 7 33.79 -29.08 -20.82
C GLY A 7 32.63 -29.08 -21.84
N VAL A 8 31.55 -29.84 -21.60
CA VAL A 8 30.35 -29.87 -22.47
C VAL A 8 29.52 -28.61 -22.24
N ARG A 9 29.39 -27.78 -23.28
CA ARG A 9 28.58 -26.56 -23.30
C ARG A 9 27.17 -26.90 -23.75
N HIS A 10 26.17 -26.59 -22.91
CA HIS A 10 24.78 -26.44 -23.36
C HIS A 10 24.57 -24.97 -23.70
N GLU A 11 24.08 -24.74 -24.92
CA GLU A 11 23.75 -23.44 -25.47
C GLU A 11 22.54 -22.85 -24.72
N ILE A 12 22.74 -21.67 -24.15
CA ILE A 12 21.71 -20.77 -23.63
C ILE A 12 21.52 -19.68 -24.68
N GLU A 13 20.35 -19.60 -25.29
CA GLU A 13 19.99 -18.48 -26.16
C GLU A 13 19.86 -17.20 -25.31
N GLU A 14 20.80 -16.28 -25.49
CA GLU A 14 20.76 -14.91 -24.99
C GLU A 14 19.70 -14.11 -25.76
N VAL A 15 18.61 -13.74 -25.10
CA VAL A 15 17.70 -12.72 -25.61
C VAL A 15 18.35 -11.35 -25.37
N ALA A 16 18.84 -10.76 -26.46
CA ALA A 16 19.51 -9.46 -26.47
C ALA A 16 18.60 -8.34 -25.95
N LEU A 17 19.10 -7.64 -24.94
CA LEU A 17 18.59 -6.37 -24.44
C LEU A 17 18.76 -5.32 -25.55
N GLY A 18 17.65 -4.87 -26.14
CA GLY A 18 17.64 -3.79 -27.13
C GLY A 18 17.80 -2.41 -26.49
N ASP A 19 18.82 -1.67 -26.93
CA ASP A 19 19.10 -0.28 -26.61
C ASP A 19 17.93 0.66 -26.95
N ARG A 20 17.11 1.03 -25.94
CA ARG A 20 16.28 2.22 -26.04
C ARG A 20 17.09 3.43 -25.59
N LYS A 21 17.72 4.08 -26.56
CA LYS A 21 18.32 5.41 -26.44
C LYS A 21 17.32 6.37 -25.76
N SER A 22 17.62 6.78 -24.53
CA SER A 22 16.99 7.91 -23.88
C SER A 22 17.45 9.18 -24.61
N SER A 23 16.63 9.65 -25.55
CA SER A 23 16.76 11.02 -26.05
C SER A 23 16.45 11.96 -24.89
N GLY A 24 17.47 12.68 -24.42
CA GLY A 24 17.35 13.67 -23.38
C GLY A 24 16.31 14.72 -23.76
N HIS A 25 15.20 14.74 -23.03
CA HIS A 25 14.29 15.87 -23.03
C HIS A 25 14.79 16.86 -21.96
N ALA A 26 15.16 18.05 -22.41
CA ALA A 26 15.46 19.18 -21.56
C ALA A 26 14.23 19.48 -20.68
N VAL A 27 14.42 19.50 -19.36
CA VAL A 27 13.37 19.93 -18.42
C VAL A 27 13.31 21.46 -18.45
N ASN A 28 12.20 22.01 -18.94
CA ASN A 28 11.84 23.41 -18.81
C ASN A 28 11.06 23.58 -17.49
N GLU A 29 11.53 24.46 -16.61
CA GLU A 29 11.06 24.68 -15.23
C GLU A 29 9.69 25.38 -15.12
N ARG A 30 8.74 25.09 -16.01
CA ARG A 30 7.39 25.72 -16.00
C ARG A 30 6.24 24.79 -16.30
N GLU A 31 6.20 23.60 -15.70
CA GLU A 31 4.97 22.78 -15.68
C GLU A 31 4.85 22.06 -14.33
N THR A 32 4.38 22.76 -13.30
CA THR A 32 3.86 22.13 -12.08
C THR A 32 2.50 21.49 -12.39
N GLY A 33 2.52 20.41 -13.15
CA GLY A 33 1.38 19.54 -13.41
C GLY A 33 1.74 18.13 -12.98
N MET A 34 1.45 17.79 -11.73
CA MET A 34 1.49 16.39 -11.30
C MET A 34 0.45 15.63 -12.12
N SER A 35 0.84 14.63 -12.91
CA SER A 35 -0.12 13.83 -13.69
C SER A 35 -1.18 13.23 -12.76
N GLU A 36 -2.47 13.25 -13.17
CA GLU A 36 -3.61 12.75 -12.39
C GLU A 36 -3.35 11.35 -11.79
N SER A 37 -2.60 10.51 -12.52
CA SER A 37 -2.18 9.17 -12.08
C SER A 37 -1.29 9.12 -10.83
N CYS A 38 -0.48 10.14 -10.57
CA CYS A 38 0.39 10.19 -9.39
C CYS A 38 -0.35 10.70 -8.15
N GLU A 39 -1.39 11.50 -8.34
CA GLU A 39 -2.25 11.97 -7.25
C GLU A 39 -3.08 10.82 -6.66
N ASP A 40 -3.61 9.95 -7.52
CA ASP A 40 -4.37 8.79 -7.09
C ASP A 40 -3.53 7.78 -6.30
N LEU A 41 -2.24 7.64 -6.61
CA LEU A 41 -1.35 6.78 -5.83
C LEU A 41 -1.10 7.30 -4.41
N ARG A 42 -1.13 8.62 -4.20
CA ARG A 42 -0.98 9.19 -2.83
C ARG A 42 -2.12 8.77 -1.92
N LYS A 43 -3.34 8.65 -2.46
CA LYS A 43 -4.52 8.22 -1.70
C LYS A 43 -4.34 6.83 -1.07
N LEU A 44 -3.43 6.02 -1.63
CA LEU A 44 -3.18 4.65 -1.21
C LEU A 44 -2.09 4.48 -0.15
N ALA A 45 -1.30 5.52 0.13
CA ALA A 45 -0.27 5.48 1.16
C ALA A 45 -0.89 5.85 2.52
N ALA A 46 -1.32 4.85 3.30
CA ALA A 46 -1.99 5.11 4.57
C ALA A 46 -1.04 5.72 5.61
N PRO A 47 -1.54 6.54 6.55
CA PRO A 47 -0.71 7.09 7.61
C PRO A 47 0.03 6.04 8.45
N CYS A 48 -0.60 4.88 8.64
CA CYS A 48 -0.04 3.73 9.35
C CYS A 48 0.99 2.92 8.52
N GLY A 49 1.38 3.35 7.32
CA GLY A 49 2.35 2.62 6.49
C GLY A 49 1.82 1.36 5.80
N LEU A 50 0.53 1.05 5.94
CA LEU A 50 -0.13 0.07 5.07
C LEU A 50 -0.35 0.67 3.68
N TYR A 51 -0.25 -0.16 2.64
CA TYR A 51 -0.48 0.25 1.26
C TYR A 51 -1.84 -0.26 0.76
N CYS A 52 -2.78 0.66 0.52
CA CYS A 52 -4.13 0.30 0.08
C CYS A 52 -4.15 -0.37 -1.29
N GLY A 53 -3.15 -0.17 -2.14
CA GLY A 53 -3.03 -0.89 -3.41
C GLY A 53 -2.81 -2.39 -3.26
N ALA A 54 -2.41 -2.86 -2.06
CA ALA A 54 -2.33 -4.28 -1.72
C ALA A 54 -3.47 -4.75 -0.80
N CYS A 55 -4.46 -3.89 -0.52
CA CYS A 55 -5.58 -4.24 0.36
C CYS A 55 -6.57 -5.15 -0.37
N SER A 56 -6.82 -6.34 0.19
CA SER A 56 -7.77 -7.30 -0.37
C SER A 56 -9.20 -6.77 -0.39
N ILE A 57 -9.61 -5.97 0.60
CA ILE A 57 -10.95 -5.36 0.65
C ILE A 57 -11.18 -4.41 -0.53
N ARG A 58 -10.25 -3.48 -0.75
CA ARG A 58 -10.30 -2.55 -1.88
C ARG A 58 -10.28 -3.30 -3.21
N ALA A 59 -9.37 -4.27 -3.36
CA ALA A 59 -9.29 -5.07 -4.58
C ALA A 59 -10.56 -5.89 -4.85
N GLY A 60 -11.21 -6.41 -3.79
CA GLY A 60 -12.50 -7.09 -3.88
C GLY A 60 -13.62 -6.16 -4.33
N ALA A 61 -13.68 -4.95 -3.77
CA ALA A 61 -14.63 -3.90 -4.18
C ALA A 61 -14.43 -3.49 -5.65
N GLU A 62 -13.19 -3.24 -6.07
CA GLU A 62 -12.86 -2.91 -7.47
C GLU A 62 -13.27 -4.00 -8.47
N ARG A 63 -13.22 -5.27 -8.06
CA ARG A 63 -13.60 -6.43 -8.88
C ARG A 63 -15.09 -6.76 -8.81
N GLY A 64 -15.83 -6.14 -7.91
CA GLY A 64 -17.22 -6.51 -7.62
C GLY A 64 -17.37 -7.93 -7.06
N ASP A 65 -16.37 -8.41 -6.29
CA ASP A 65 -16.40 -9.75 -5.69
C ASP A 65 -17.31 -9.76 -4.44
N THR A 66 -18.61 -9.82 -4.69
CA THR A 66 -19.63 -9.75 -3.63
C THR A 66 -19.51 -10.89 -2.62
N GLN A 67 -19.14 -12.10 -3.05
CA GLN A 67 -18.97 -13.23 -2.15
C GLN A 67 -17.83 -13.00 -1.17
N PHE A 68 -16.68 -12.51 -1.65
CA PHE A 68 -15.56 -12.14 -0.80
C PHE A 68 -15.93 -11.00 0.15
N LEU A 69 -16.63 -9.96 -0.34
CA LEU A 69 -17.00 -8.80 0.48
C LEU A 69 -17.98 -9.16 1.60
N GLU A 70 -18.94 -10.06 1.36
CA GLU A 70 -19.83 -10.58 2.41
C GLU A 70 -19.05 -11.33 3.49
N LEU A 71 -18.09 -12.18 3.10
CA LEU A 71 -17.23 -12.88 4.05
C LEU A 71 -16.36 -11.91 4.86
N ALA A 72 -15.76 -10.94 4.19
CA ALA A 72 -14.96 -9.92 4.82
C ALA A 72 -15.78 -9.05 5.79
N ALA A 73 -17.00 -8.68 5.40
CA ALA A 73 -17.92 -7.90 6.23
C ALA A 73 -18.25 -8.64 7.53
N ALA A 74 -18.50 -9.96 7.45
CA ALA A 74 -18.72 -10.78 8.63
C ALA A 74 -17.50 -10.79 9.58
N GLY A 75 -16.29 -10.93 9.05
CA GLY A 75 -15.06 -10.89 9.85
C GLY A 75 -14.81 -9.52 10.49
N ILE A 76 -15.05 -8.44 9.75
CA ILE A 76 -14.91 -7.07 10.23
C ILE A 76 -15.99 -6.74 11.27
N ALA A 77 -17.22 -7.21 11.09
CA ALA A 77 -18.29 -7.05 12.07
C ALA A 77 -17.94 -7.69 13.42
N GLN A 78 -17.30 -8.86 13.39
CA GLN A 78 -16.80 -9.51 14.62
C GLN A 78 -15.70 -8.68 15.29
N TYR A 79 -14.79 -8.10 14.51
CA TYR A 79 -13.71 -7.27 15.01
C TYR A 79 -14.22 -5.94 15.61
N LEU A 80 -15.14 -5.26 14.93
CA LEU A 80 -15.69 -3.98 15.37
C LEU A 80 -16.80 -4.12 16.42
N GLY A 81 -17.39 -5.31 16.56
CA GLY A 81 -18.45 -5.58 17.52
C GLY A 81 -19.82 -5.03 17.14
N HIS A 82 -20.03 -4.66 15.87
CA HIS A 82 -21.32 -4.22 15.34
C HIS A 82 -21.54 -4.73 13.90
N PRO A 83 -22.80 -4.73 13.41
CA PRO A 83 -23.09 -5.16 12.04
C PRO A 83 -22.35 -4.31 10.99
N VAL A 84 -21.82 -4.98 9.97
CA VAL A 84 -21.16 -4.40 8.79
C VAL A 84 -21.73 -5.10 7.57
N LYS A 85 -22.01 -4.35 6.51
CA LYS A 85 -22.49 -4.90 5.22
C LYS A 85 -21.39 -4.87 4.17
N ALA A 86 -21.55 -5.61 3.08
CA ALA A 86 -20.61 -5.56 1.96
C ALA A 86 -20.47 -4.14 1.38
N GLU A 87 -21.54 -3.33 1.38
CA GLU A 87 -21.48 -1.95 0.86
C GLU A 87 -20.62 -1.03 1.74
N ASP A 88 -20.46 -1.35 3.02
CA ASP A 88 -19.62 -0.60 3.95
C ASP A 88 -18.12 -0.78 3.67
N LEU A 89 -17.76 -1.73 2.80
CA LEU A 89 -16.38 -2.04 2.46
C LEU A 89 -15.86 -1.33 1.20
N ASN A 90 -16.72 -0.61 0.48
CA ASN A 90 -16.30 0.17 -0.69
C ASN A 90 -15.37 1.31 -0.28
N CYS A 91 -14.20 1.39 -0.91
CA CYS A 91 -13.21 2.44 -0.63
C CYS A 91 -12.27 2.70 -1.80
N GLU A 92 -11.70 3.91 -1.83
CA GLU A 92 -10.75 4.34 -2.86
C GLU A 92 -9.31 4.44 -2.33
N GLY A 93 -9.13 4.49 -1.01
CA GLY A 93 -7.83 4.58 -0.37
C GLY A 93 -7.93 5.23 1.01
N CYS A 94 -6.93 5.04 1.87
CA CYS A 94 -6.99 5.56 3.24
C CYS A 94 -6.97 7.09 3.29
N LEU A 95 -6.32 7.76 2.34
CA LEU A 95 -6.31 9.22 2.22
C LEU A 95 -7.35 9.74 1.21
N ALA A 96 -8.26 8.89 0.73
CA ALA A 96 -9.39 9.30 -0.09
C ALA A 96 -10.60 9.69 0.77
N ASP A 97 -11.63 10.24 0.13
CA ASP A 97 -12.91 10.58 0.76
C ASP A 97 -13.82 9.35 0.92
N VAL A 98 -13.76 8.41 -0.04
CA VAL A 98 -14.53 7.16 0.00
C VAL A 98 -13.75 6.10 0.78
N LEU A 99 -14.25 5.79 1.98
CA LEU A 99 -13.59 4.94 2.96
C LEU A 99 -14.44 3.73 3.34
N ALA A 100 -13.77 2.58 3.50
CA ALA A 100 -14.37 1.40 4.11
C ALA A 100 -14.55 1.62 5.61
N ILE A 101 -15.51 0.94 6.24
CA ILE A 101 -15.88 1.13 7.64
C ILE A 101 -14.68 1.07 8.60
N GLN A 102 -13.79 0.10 8.45
CA GLN A 102 -12.61 -0.04 9.30
C GLN A 102 -11.62 1.13 9.15
N CYS A 103 -11.64 1.82 8.01
CA CYS A 103 -10.84 3.03 7.79
C CYS A 103 -11.56 4.29 8.26
N ARG A 104 -12.91 4.33 8.24
CA ARG A 104 -13.72 5.42 8.80
C ARG A 104 -13.60 5.51 10.32
N GLU A 105 -13.43 4.38 10.98
CA GLU A 105 -13.32 4.27 12.44
C GLU A 105 -11.87 4.12 12.93
N CYS A 106 -10.89 4.39 12.06
CA CYS A 106 -9.48 4.20 12.36
C CYS A 106 -8.90 5.38 13.14
N THR A 107 -8.61 5.17 14.43
CA THR A 107 -8.01 6.20 15.31
C THR A 107 -6.65 6.72 14.84
N ILE A 108 -5.84 5.90 14.16
CA ILE A 108 -4.55 6.32 13.59
C ILE A 108 -4.77 7.31 12.45
N ARG A 109 -5.73 7.03 11.58
CA ARG A 109 -6.10 7.92 10.46
C ARG A 109 -6.61 9.25 11.01
N ASP A 110 -7.53 9.23 11.97
CA ASP A 110 -8.08 10.44 12.59
C ASP A 110 -7.00 11.28 13.27
N CYS A 111 -6.04 10.63 13.94
CA CYS A 111 -4.88 11.28 14.54
C CYS A 111 -4.00 11.99 13.50
N ALA A 112 -3.71 11.33 12.37
CA ALA A 112 -2.91 11.94 11.30
C ALA A 112 -3.65 13.11 10.64
N VAL A 113 -4.92 12.90 10.25
CA VAL A 113 -5.76 13.91 9.58
C VAL A 113 -5.96 15.15 10.46
N SER A 114 -6.24 14.98 11.76
CA SER A 114 -6.42 16.11 12.68
C SER A 114 -5.15 16.94 12.88
N LYS A 115 -3.97 16.35 12.65
CA LYS A 115 -2.68 17.05 12.69
C LYS A 115 -2.23 17.57 11.32
N GLY A 116 -2.99 17.32 10.27
CA GLY A 116 -2.63 17.66 8.89
C GLY A 116 -1.50 16.79 8.31
N PHE A 117 -1.28 15.60 8.86
CA PHE A 117 -0.25 14.67 8.40
C PHE A 117 -0.84 13.63 7.44
N THR A 118 -0.03 13.25 6.45
CA THR A 118 -0.32 12.15 5.53
C THR A 118 0.32 10.84 5.95
N ARG A 119 1.37 10.92 6.78
CA ARG A 119 2.16 9.79 7.28
C ARG A 119 2.45 9.97 8.78
N CYS A 120 2.38 8.88 9.54
CA CYS A 120 2.78 8.91 10.95
C CYS A 120 4.25 9.34 11.15
N ALA A 121 5.13 9.16 10.16
CA ALA A 121 6.52 9.63 10.19
C ALA A 121 6.66 11.15 10.35
N GLU A 122 5.63 11.93 9.96
CA GLU A 122 5.64 13.39 10.09
C GLU A 122 5.43 13.84 11.55
N CYS A 123 4.94 12.94 12.41
CA CYS A 123 4.70 13.23 13.82
C CYS A 123 6.01 13.18 14.61
N GLY A 124 6.32 14.25 15.35
CA GLY A 124 7.52 14.30 16.21
C GLY A 124 7.56 13.25 17.32
N ASP A 125 6.40 12.69 17.69
CA ASP A 125 6.28 11.60 18.67
C ASP A 125 6.46 10.20 18.06
N PHE A 126 6.76 10.08 16.76
CA PHE A 126 6.89 8.78 16.09
C PHE A 126 8.21 8.07 16.47
N PRO A 127 8.18 6.77 16.82
CA PRO A 127 7.01 5.91 16.99
C PRO A 127 6.31 6.16 18.33
N CYS A 128 5.00 6.44 18.30
CA CYS A 128 4.20 6.67 19.50
C CYS A 128 3.55 5.36 20.00
N PRO A 129 2.99 5.32 21.23
CA PRO A 129 2.34 4.12 21.76
C PRO A 129 1.21 3.58 20.88
N THR A 130 0.40 4.44 20.24
CA THR A 130 -0.71 4.03 19.37
C THR A 130 -0.24 3.22 18.17
N ILE A 131 0.72 3.74 17.40
CA ILE A 131 1.22 3.04 16.20
C ILE A 131 2.05 1.80 16.58
N THR A 132 2.72 1.85 17.73
CA THR A 132 3.47 0.70 18.26
C THR A 132 2.53 -0.43 18.69
N ALA A 133 1.40 -0.10 19.33
CA ALA A 133 0.39 -1.09 19.69
C ALA A 133 -0.24 -1.71 18.43
N PHE A 134 -0.57 -0.88 17.44
CA PHE A 134 -1.10 -1.35 16.15
C PHE A 134 -0.17 -2.34 15.46
N ASN A 135 1.14 -2.06 15.43
CA ASN A 135 2.13 -2.99 14.86
C ASN A 135 2.17 -4.36 15.58
N ASN A 136 1.80 -4.39 16.86
CA ASN A 136 1.97 -5.56 17.74
C ASN A 136 0.64 -6.19 18.15
N ASP A 137 -0.46 -5.92 17.45
CA ASP A 137 -1.80 -6.42 17.79
C ASP A 137 -2.05 -7.88 17.36
N GLY A 138 -1.07 -8.51 16.71
CA GLY A 138 -1.13 -9.90 16.26
C GLY A 138 -1.75 -10.09 14.87
N MET A 139 -2.22 -9.03 14.21
CA MET A 139 -2.70 -9.10 12.84
C MET A 139 -1.52 -9.17 11.87
N ALA A 140 -1.48 -10.21 11.03
CA ALA A 140 -0.35 -10.48 10.15
C ALA A 140 0.02 -9.29 9.24
N HIS A 141 -0.99 -8.53 8.78
CA HIS A 141 -0.77 -7.38 7.91
C HIS A 141 -0.32 -6.12 8.66
N HIS A 142 -0.32 -6.10 10.01
CA HIS A 142 0.15 -4.97 10.82
C HIS A 142 1.60 -5.11 11.28
N GLY A 143 2.18 -6.31 11.25
CA GLY A 143 3.48 -6.61 11.87
C GLY A 143 4.68 -5.79 11.37
N GLU A 144 4.60 -5.28 10.15
CA GLU A 144 5.69 -4.55 9.47
C GLU A 144 5.43 -3.04 9.34
N VAL A 145 4.37 -2.54 9.98
CA VAL A 145 3.93 -1.14 9.88
C VAL A 145 5.03 -0.15 10.25
N LEU A 146 5.70 -0.36 11.38
CA LEU A 146 6.75 0.55 11.84
C LEU A 146 7.91 0.62 10.85
N GLU A 147 8.21 -0.47 10.17
CA GLU A 147 9.30 -0.54 9.21
C GLU A 147 8.91 0.04 7.85
N ASN A 148 7.65 -0.14 7.45
CA ASN A 148 7.10 0.48 6.24
C ASN A 148 7.04 2.00 6.35
N ILE A 149 6.74 2.55 7.53
CA ILE A 149 6.65 4.01 7.74
C ILE A 149 8.03 4.69 7.59
N ARG A 150 9.13 4.00 7.91
CA ARG A 150 10.50 4.54 7.87
C ARG A 150 11.13 4.58 6.49
N ARG A 151 10.53 3.91 5.51
CA ARG A 151 10.99 3.85 4.11
C ARG A 151 10.29 4.91 3.27
#